data_AF-A0A812RXM9-F1
#
_entry.id   AF-A0A812RXM9-F1
#
_cell.length_a   1.000
_cell.length_b   1.000
_cell.length_c   1.000
_cell.angle_alpha   90.00
_cell.angle_beta   90.00
_cell.angle_gamma   90.00
#
_symmetry.space_group_name_H-M   'P 1'
#
loop_
_entity.id
_entity.type
_entity.pdbx_description
1 polymer ?
#
loop_
_entity_poly.entity_id
_entity_poly.type
_entity_poly.pdbx_seq_one_letter_code
_entity_poly.pdbx_strand_id
1 'polypeptide(L)'
;PGRSIEATSEALPEALPEALPESFFPPGLRAAGPFPESPALRKGRAIYRAGVGGFRPMPTAVEIRSMGGKDGLVRLFGFHYRRLFQDPRMSVLFDVSHQDSNVSAAAHGERLALALLGRWVGLKDYARLRGGDLFSNLEGAHQRAKRCPLRSAETRGRGFTEDQRDSWLGHVWLAAEEAGNDQKLCDKLAIHLASVIDVYAPFLASTEA
;
A
#
# COMPACT_ATOMS: atom_id res chain seq x y z
N PRO A 1 14.00 38.68 0.22
CA PRO A 1 13.60 38.64 1.65
C PRO A 1 12.55 37.54 1.87
N GLY A 2 12.93 36.27 2.05
CA GLY A 2 13.66 35.82 3.23
C GLY A 2 12.71 35.74 4.43
N ARG A 3 11.71 34.85 4.40
CA ARG A 3 10.89 34.54 5.58
C ARG A 3 11.15 33.09 5.99
N SER A 4 12.00 33.00 6.99
CA SER A 4 12.29 31.82 7.80
C SER A 4 10.99 31.32 8.44
N ILE A 5 10.79 30.01 8.44
CA ILE A 5 9.68 29.36 9.13
C ILE A 5 10.23 28.99 10.51
N GLU A 6 10.01 29.84 11.51
CA GLU A 6 10.33 29.51 12.90
C GLU A 6 9.34 28.46 13.39
N ALA A 7 9.90 27.35 13.88
CA ALA A 7 9.17 26.26 14.50
C ALA A 7 8.69 26.70 15.88
N THR A 8 7.40 26.97 16.03
CA THR A 8 6.76 27.09 17.33
C THR A 8 6.56 25.69 17.91
N SER A 9 7.34 25.40 18.94
CA SER A 9 7.26 24.21 19.80
C SER A 9 5.95 24.25 20.61
N GLU A 10 4.91 23.57 20.13
CA GLU A 10 3.80 23.14 20.96
C GLU A 10 3.93 21.64 21.26
N ALA A 11 3.71 21.31 22.53
CA ALA A 11 3.96 20.01 23.13
C ALA A 11 3.28 18.86 22.38
N LEU A 12 4.08 17.87 21.97
CA LEU A 12 3.62 16.61 21.42
C LEU A 12 2.81 15.85 22.49
N PRO A 13 1.59 15.38 22.18
CA PRO A 13 0.90 14.46 23.08
C PRO A 13 1.66 13.12 23.13
N GLU A 14 1.75 12.63 24.37
CA GLU A 14 2.09 11.30 24.89
C GLU A 14 2.48 10.18 23.90
N ALA A 15 3.54 9.47 24.31
CA ALA A 15 4.22 8.39 23.60
C ALA A 15 3.31 7.51 22.74
N LEU A 16 3.62 7.51 21.43
CA LEU A 16 3.05 6.61 20.44
C LEU A 16 3.32 5.14 20.80
N PRO A 17 2.36 4.22 20.56
CA PRO A 17 2.59 2.81 20.81
C PRO A 17 3.72 2.29 19.93
N GLU A 18 4.57 1.48 20.57
CA GLU A 18 5.72 0.69 20.11
C GLU A 18 5.98 0.62 18.60
N ALA A 19 7.24 0.85 18.23
CA ALA A 19 7.76 0.66 16.87
C ALA A 19 7.26 -0.66 16.27
N LEU A 20 6.76 -0.59 15.02
CA LEU A 20 6.32 -1.77 14.28
C LEU A 20 7.46 -2.80 14.22
N PRO A 21 7.24 -4.05 14.67
CA PRO A 21 8.31 -5.05 14.74
C PRO A 21 8.93 -5.33 13.36
N GLU A 22 10.24 -5.58 13.33
CA GLU A 22 11.08 -5.57 12.12
C GLU A 22 10.75 -6.66 11.08
N SER A 23 10.05 -7.73 11.45
CA SER A 23 9.62 -8.77 10.50
C SER A 23 8.58 -9.68 11.16
N PHE A 24 7.40 -9.81 10.54
CA PHE A 24 6.27 -10.60 11.04
C PHE A 24 5.68 -11.47 9.92
N PHE A 25 6.51 -12.19 9.18
CA PHE A 25 5.98 -13.32 8.41
C PHE A 25 5.59 -14.41 9.42
N PRO A 26 4.29 -14.72 9.60
CA PRO A 26 3.91 -15.76 10.54
C PRO A 26 4.54 -17.09 10.10
N PRO A 27 5.06 -17.91 11.04
CA PRO A 27 5.51 -19.26 10.72
C PRO A 27 4.33 -20.06 10.17
N GLY A 28 4.48 -20.60 8.95
CA GLY A 28 3.45 -21.40 8.29
C GLY A 28 2.64 -20.67 7.21
N LEU A 29 3.31 -19.87 6.36
CA LEU A 29 2.77 -19.41 5.08
C LEU A 29 2.17 -20.59 4.31
N ARG A 30 0.83 -20.64 4.28
CA ARG A 30 0.10 -21.70 3.58
C ARG A 30 0.20 -21.48 2.08
N ALA A 31 0.38 -22.56 1.32
CA ALA A 31 0.30 -22.53 -0.13
C ALA A 31 -1.05 -21.90 -0.56
N ALA A 32 -1.01 -21.16 -1.68
CA ALA A 32 -2.20 -20.51 -2.23
C ALA A 32 -3.36 -21.50 -2.48
N GLY A 33 -4.59 -21.07 -2.19
CA GLY A 33 -5.84 -21.80 -2.42
C GLY A 33 -7.04 -20.85 -2.40
N PRO A 34 -8.30 -21.34 -2.50
CA PRO A 34 -9.47 -20.49 -2.37
C PRO A 34 -9.52 -19.90 -0.95
N PHE A 35 -9.39 -18.59 -0.84
CA PHE A 35 -9.43 -17.88 0.43
C PHE A 35 -10.86 -17.39 0.72
N PRO A 36 -11.37 -17.54 1.95
CA PRO A 36 -12.71 -17.07 2.30
C PRO A 36 -12.82 -15.54 2.15
N GLU A 37 -14.06 -15.05 2.07
CA GLU A 37 -14.32 -13.61 2.09
C GLU A 37 -13.75 -12.98 3.37
N SER A 38 -13.00 -11.89 3.22
CA SER A 38 -12.47 -11.10 4.34
C SER A 38 -13.11 -9.70 4.38
N PRO A 39 -13.13 -9.02 5.54
CA PRO A 39 -13.56 -7.62 5.60
C PRO A 39 -12.83 -6.72 4.61
N ALA A 40 -11.53 -6.94 4.42
CA ALA A 40 -10.73 -6.24 3.42
C ALA A 40 -11.21 -6.51 2.00
N LEU A 41 -11.46 -7.77 1.62
CA LEU A 41 -11.98 -8.10 0.29
C LEU A 41 -13.33 -7.42 0.02
N ARG A 42 -14.27 -7.48 0.98
CA ARG A 42 -15.60 -6.88 0.84
C ARG A 42 -15.52 -5.35 0.68
N LYS A 43 -14.76 -4.68 1.54
CA LYS A 43 -14.56 -3.23 1.47
C LYS A 43 -13.83 -2.83 0.18
N GLY A 44 -12.83 -3.61 -0.22
CA GLY A 44 -12.09 -3.48 -1.46
C GLY A 44 -12.96 -3.48 -2.71
N ARG A 45 -13.85 -4.47 -2.83
CA ARG A 45 -14.83 -4.57 -3.93
C ARG A 45 -15.71 -3.32 -4.02
N ALA A 46 -16.19 -2.82 -2.88
CA ALA A 46 -16.99 -1.60 -2.82
C ALA A 46 -16.18 -0.37 -3.27
N ILE A 47 -14.94 -0.24 -2.82
CA ILE A 47 -14.02 0.83 -3.22
C ILE A 47 -13.73 0.77 -4.72
N TYR A 48 -13.39 -0.41 -5.25
CA TYR A 48 -13.08 -0.56 -6.67
C TYR A 48 -14.27 -0.14 -7.54
N ARG A 49 -15.49 -0.61 -7.21
CA ARG A 49 -16.71 -0.19 -7.91
C ARG A 49 -16.96 1.31 -7.88
N ALA A 50 -16.62 1.98 -6.78
CA ALA A 50 -16.75 3.44 -6.66
C ALA A 50 -15.67 4.21 -7.43
N GLY A 51 -14.46 3.65 -7.51
CA GLY A 51 -13.29 4.29 -8.12
C GLY A 51 -13.10 4.04 -9.62
N VAL A 52 -13.60 2.92 -10.14
CA VAL A 52 -13.46 2.54 -11.55
C VAL A 52 -14.32 3.42 -12.46
N GLY A 53 -13.90 3.59 -13.72
CA GLY A 53 -14.68 4.32 -14.74
C GLY A 53 -14.36 5.81 -14.86
N GLY A 54 -13.32 6.31 -14.19
CA GLY A 54 -12.83 7.68 -14.39
C GLY A 54 -11.80 8.09 -13.33
N PHE A 55 -10.98 9.08 -13.65
CA PHE A 55 -10.00 9.62 -12.71
C PHE A 55 -10.70 10.20 -11.48
N ARG A 56 -10.22 9.84 -10.30
CA ARG A 56 -10.70 10.40 -9.02
C ARG A 56 -9.60 11.27 -8.42
N PRO A 57 -9.92 12.43 -7.84
CA PRO A 57 -8.91 13.35 -7.35
C PRO A 57 -8.14 12.75 -6.18
N MET A 58 -6.82 12.90 -6.20
CA MET A 58 -5.95 12.56 -5.08
C MET A 58 -6.23 13.44 -3.85
N PRO A 59 -5.80 13.02 -2.64
CA PRO A 59 -5.77 13.91 -1.48
C PRO A 59 -4.99 15.20 -1.78
N THR A 60 -5.57 16.34 -1.39
CA THR A 60 -4.95 17.66 -1.51
C THR A 60 -3.83 17.83 -0.49
N ALA A 61 -2.99 18.85 -0.67
CA ALA A 61 -1.93 19.15 0.31
C ALA A 61 -2.48 19.45 1.72
N VAL A 62 -3.68 20.02 1.84
CA VAL A 62 -4.33 20.26 3.15
C VAL A 62 -4.73 18.94 3.80
N GLU A 63 -5.35 18.04 3.02
CA GLU A 63 -5.77 16.73 3.51
C GLU A 63 -4.55 15.86 3.85
N ILE A 64 -3.49 15.87 3.02
CA ILE A 64 -2.24 15.16 3.35
C ILE A 64 -1.66 15.68 4.67
N ARG A 65 -1.72 16.99 4.95
CA ARG A 65 -1.31 17.53 6.26
C ARG A 65 -2.20 17.04 7.40
N SER A 66 -3.52 17.00 7.22
CA SER A 66 -4.42 16.47 8.25
C SER A 66 -4.23 14.98 8.51
N MET A 67 -3.75 14.23 7.51
CA MET A 67 -3.34 12.84 7.66
C MET A 67 -2.00 12.65 8.40
N GLY A 68 -1.37 13.73 8.89
CA GLY A 68 -0.06 13.71 9.53
C GLY A 68 1.12 13.91 8.57
N GLY A 69 0.86 14.42 7.36
CA GLY A 69 1.88 14.73 6.37
C GLY A 69 2.62 13.50 5.84
N LYS A 70 3.91 13.65 5.60
CA LYS A 70 4.80 12.56 5.16
C LYS A 70 4.78 11.39 6.14
N ASP A 71 5.02 11.66 7.41
CA ASP A 71 5.16 10.63 8.44
C ASP A 71 3.85 9.90 8.71
N GLY A 72 2.73 10.62 8.62
CA GLY A 72 1.39 10.04 8.66
C GLY A 72 1.13 9.05 7.53
N LEU A 73 1.48 9.39 6.30
CA LEU A 73 1.36 8.46 5.16
C LEU A 73 2.31 7.26 5.28
N VAL A 74 3.55 7.46 5.72
CA VAL A 74 4.50 6.35 5.98
C VAL A 74 3.92 5.38 6.99
N ARG A 75 3.37 5.89 8.10
CA ARG A 75 2.72 5.08 9.14
C ARG A 75 1.51 4.31 8.61
N LEU A 76 0.62 4.99 7.88
CA LEU A 76 -0.55 4.39 7.24
C LEU A 76 -0.15 3.22 6.34
N PHE A 77 0.81 3.44 5.43
CA PHE A 77 1.24 2.38 4.54
C PHE A 77 2.07 1.29 5.27
N GLY A 78 2.69 1.61 6.40
CA GLY A 78 3.24 0.60 7.32
C GLY A 78 2.15 -0.34 7.87
N PHE A 79 1.03 0.21 8.34
CA PHE A 79 -0.14 -0.59 8.76
C PHE A 79 -0.75 -1.38 7.61
N HIS A 80 -0.78 -0.80 6.41
CA HIS A 80 -1.22 -1.49 5.20
C HIS A 80 -0.39 -2.74 4.92
N TYR A 81 0.94 -2.63 4.84
CA TYR A 81 1.79 -3.78 4.58
C TYR A 81 1.78 -4.81 5.72
N ARG A 82 1.65 -4.37 6.98
CA ARG A 82 1.45 -5.29 8.11
C ARG A 82 0.21 -6.16 7.89
N ARG A 83 -0.90 -5.56 7.46
CA ARG A 83 -2.12 -6.31 7.09
C ARG A 83 -1.90 -7.23 5.90
N LEU A 84 -1.19 -6.77 4.84
CA LEU A 84 -0.91 -7.59 3.67
C LEU A 84 -0.09 -8.84 4.01
N PHE A 85 0.88 -8.74 4.91
CA PHE A 85 1.69 -9.87 5.35
C PHE A 85 0.89 -10.90 6.16
N GLN A 86 -0.16 -10.45 6.84
CA GLN A 86 -1.05 -11.28 7.64
C GLN A 86 -2.22 -11.85 6.85
N ASP A 87 -2.58 -11.27 5.70
CA ASP A 87 -3.64 -11.79 4.82
C ASP A 87 -3.11 -12.92 3.94
N PRO A 88 -3.60 -14.17 4.07
CA PRO A 88 -3.15 -15.30 3.25
C PRO A 88 -3.29 -15.08 1.75
N ARG A 89 -4.25 -14.25 1.30
CA ARG A 89 -4.44 -13.92 -0.13
C ARG A 89 -3.33 -13.01 -0.67
N MET A 90 -2.74 -12.19 0.20
CA MET A 90 -1.77 -11.16 -0.15
C MET A 90 -0.35 -11.57 0.18
N SER A 91 -0.14 -12.31 1.26
CA SER A 91 1.18 -12.72 1.75
C SER A 91 1.95 -13.55 0.73
N VAL A 92 1.24 -14.30 -0.12
CA VAL A 92 1.82 -15.07 -1.25
C VAL A 92 2.48 -14.22 -2.33
N LEU A 93 2.33 -12.89 -2.29
CA LEU A 93 2.97 -11.96 -3.23
C LEU A 93 4.36 -11.51 -2.78
N PHE A 94 4.81 -11.90 -1.57
CA PHE A 94 6.06 -11.43 -0.98
C PHE A 94 7.10 -12.54 -0.89
N ASP A 95 8.04 -12.54 -1.82
CA ASP A 95 9.15 -13.49 -1.84
C ASP A 95 10.23 -13.08 -0.83
N VAL A 96 10.16 -13.67 0.37
CA VAL A 96 11.12 -13.41 1.47
C VAL A 96 12.53 -13.91 1.20
N SER A 97 12.77 -14.67 0.13
CA SER A 97 14.13 -15.05 -0.26
C SER A 97 14.88 -13.91 -0.95
N HIS A 98 14.16 -12.92 -1.49
CA HIS A 98 14.75 -11.81 -2.22
C HIS A 98 14.93 -10.58 -1.31
N GLN A 99 16.15 -10.05 -1.19
CA GLN A 99 16.49 -8.95 -0.27
C GLN A 99 15.58 -7.71 -0.38
N ASP A 100 15.20 -7.33 -1.61
CA ASP A 100 14.34 -6.14 -1.79
C ASP A 100 12.89 -6.37 -1.34
N SER A 101 12.45 -7.62 -1.29
CA SER A 101 11.12 -8.02 -0.84
C SER A 101 11.13 -8.36 0.66
N ASN A 102 12.23 -8.91 1.15
CA ASN A 102 12.49 -9.28 2.54
C ASN A 102 12.88 -8.07 3.39
N VAL A 103 11.95 -7.14 3.53
CA VAL A 103 12.08 -5.96 4.40
C VAL A 103 10.83 -5.84 5.26
N SER A 104 10.94 -5.03 6.32
CA SER A 104 9.83 -4.79 7.24
C SER A 104 8.60 -4.19 6.54
N ALA A 105 7.43 -4.35 7.16
CA ALA A 105 6.20 -3.69 6.70
C ALA A 105 6.36 -2.16 6.68
N ALA A 106 7.10 -1.60 7.64
CA ALA A 106 7.42 -0.18 7.70
C ALA A 106 8.26 0.26 6.48
N ALA A 107 9.28 -0.52 6.11
CA ALA A 107 10.10 -0.21 4.93
C ALA A 107 9.31 -0.28 3.63
N HIS A 108 8.45 -1.29 3.45
CA HIS A 108 7.52 -1.33 2.31
C HIS A 108 6.55 -0.15 2.31
N GLY A 109 5.99 0.20 3.47
CA GLY A 109 5.10 1.32 3.64
C GLY A 109 5.73 2.66 3.28
N GLU A 110 6.96 2.90 3.74
CA GLU A 110 7.73 4.09 3.40
C GLU A 110 7.94 4.22 1.89
N ARG A 111 8.33 3.13 1.22
CA ARG A 111 8.55 3.13 -0.23
C ARG A 111 7.30 3.54 -1.00
N LEU A 112 6.13 2.99 -0.63
CA LEU A 112 4.87 3.34 -1.27
C LEU A 112 4.44 4.78 -0.95
N ALA A 113 4.53 5.19 0.31
CA ALA A 113 4.20 6.56 0.74
C ALA A 113 5.03 7.61 -0.02
N LEU A 114 6.35 7.40 -0.12
CA LEU A 114 7.24 8.32 -0.82
C LEU A 114 7.01 8.32 -2.34
N ALA A 115 6.71 7.16 -2.93
CA ALA A 115 6.35 7.09 -4.35
C ALA A 115 5.09 7.93 -4.64
N LEU A 116 4.07 7.79 -3.81
CA LEU A 116 2.82 8.55 -3.95
C LEU A 116 3.03 10.04 -3.70
N LEU A 117 3.78 10.43 -2.66
CA LEU A 117 4.12 11.83 -2.42
C LEU A 117 4.94 12.45 -3.55
N GLY A 118 5.83 11.69 -4.18
CA GLY A 118 6.54 12.12 -5.38
C GLY A 118 5.59 12.38 -6.55
N ARG A 119 4.57 11.54 -6.73
CA ARG A 119 3.55 11.69 -7.77
C ARG A 119 2.56 12.81 -7.50
N TRP A 120 2.11 12.97 -6.25
CA TRP A 120 1.04 13.90 -5.88
C TRP A 120 1.54 15.32 -5.67
N VAL A 121 2.70 15.49 -5.02
CA VAL A 121 3.20 16.80 -4.61
C VAL A 121 4.66 17.04 -4.98
N GLY A 122 5.27 16.16 -5.78
CA GLY A 122 6.60 16.38 -6.36
C GLY A 122 7.78 16.15 -5.41
N LEU A 123 7.59 15.46 -4.29
CA LEU A 123 8.71 15.12 -3.39
C LEU A 123 9.72 14.19 -4.08
N LYS A 124 11.02 14.43 -3.84
CA LYS A 124 12.12 13.64 -4.43
C LYS A 124 12.64 12.54 -3.51
N ASP A 125 12.04 12.39 -2.34
CA ASP A 125 12.44 11.46 -1.29
C ASP A 125 12.49 10.00 -1.76
N TYR A 126 11.55 9.56 -2.61
CA TYR A 126 11.56 8.21 -3.16
C TYR A 126 12.84 7.91 -3.94
N ALA A 127 13.22 8.79 -4.87
CA ALA A 127 14.41 8.60 -5.69
C ALA A 127 15.70 8.63 -4.84
N ARG A 128 15.72 9.43 -3.76
CA ARG A 128 16.83 9.42 -2.80
C ARG A 128 16.91 8.11 -2.01
N LEU A 129 15.77 7.55 -1.60
CA LEU A 129 15.70 6.29 -0.85
C LEU A 129 16.04 5.08 -1.72
N ARG A 130 15.45 4.99 -2.92
CA ARG A 130 15.49 3.79 -3.76
C ARG A 130 16.55 3.82 -4.84
N GLY A 131 17.04 4.99 -5.21
CA GLY A 131 17.78 5.17 -6.45
C GLY A 131 16.92 4.86 -7.68
N GLY A 132 17.46 5.15 -8.86
CA GLY A 132 16.78 4.90 -10.14
C GLY A 132 15.46 5.66 -10.30
N ASP A 133 14.66 5.25 -11.29
CA ASP A 133 13.33 5.80 -11.53
C ASP A 133 12.22 4.91 -10.91
N LEU A 134 11.06 5.53 -10.67
CA LEU A 134 9.91 4.88 -10.05
C LEU A 134 9.37 3.70 -10.89
N PHE A 135 9.32 3.84 -12.21
CA PHE A 135 8.69 2.83 -13.06
C PHE A 135 9.52 1.56 -13.11
N SER A 136 10.85 1.67 -13.26
CA SER A 136 11.76 0.53 -13.23
C SER A 136 11.69 -0.23 -11.89
N ASN A 137 11.66 0.51 -10.77
CA ASN A 137 11.53 -0.11 -9.44
C ASN A 137 10.18 -0.81 -9.26
N LEU A 138 9.09 -0.18 -9.70
CA LEU A 138 7.74 -0.73 -9.62
C LEU A 138 7.60 -1.97 -10.48
N GLU A 139 8.09 -1.94 -11.72
CA GLU A 139 8.08 -3.09 -12.61
C GLU A 139 8.88 -4.25 -12.03
N GLY A 140 10.09 -4.00 -11.52
CA GLY A 140 10.89 -5.02 -10.86
C GLY A 140 10.16 -5.65 -9.67
N ALA A 141 9.51 -4.84 -8.83
CA ALA A 141 8.72 -5.32 -7.70
C ALA A 141 7.53 -6.19 -8.15
N HIS A 142 6.79 -5.76 -9.17
CA HIS A 142 5.67 -6.55 -9.70
C HIS A 142 6.13 -7.84 -10.37
N GLN A 143 7.23 -7.86 -11.11
CA GLN A 143 7.76 -9.09 -11.70
C GLN A 143 8.18 -10.09 -10.62
N ARG A 144 8.78 -9.63 -9.52
CA ARG A 144 9.06 -10.48 -8.35
C ARG A 144 7.78 -11.02 -7.73
N ALA A 145 6.80 -10.15 -7.46
CA ALA A 145 5.54 -10.56 -6.85
C ALA A 145 4.74 -11.55 -7.71
N LYS A 146 4.77 -11.40 -9.05
CA LYS A 146 4.15 -12.36 -9.98
C LYS A 146 4.84 -13.72 -9.95
N ARG A 147 6.17 -13.74 -9.83
CA ARG A 147 6.98 -14.96 -9.85
C ARG A 147 7.20 -15.57 -8.47
N CYS A 148 6.64 -14.98 -7.42
CA CYS A 148 6.82 -15.42 -6.04
C CYS A 148 6.55 -16.93 -5.89
N PRO A 149 7.49 -17.72 -5.33
CA PRO A 149 7.34 -19.17 -5.14
C PRO A 149 6.17 -19.58 -4.24
N LEU A 150 5.59 -18.64 -3.49
CA LEU A 150 4.44 -18.87 -2.62
C LEU A 150 3.10 -18.87 -3.38
N ARG A 151 3.07 -18.33 -4.61
CA ARG A 151 1.89 -18.38 -5.48
C ARG A 151 1.66 -19.80 -6.01
N SER A 152 0.39 -20.17 -6.23
CA SER A 152 0.04 -21.44 -6.85
C SER A 152 0.67 -21.57 -8.24
N ALA A 153 0.94 -22.80 -8.67
CA ALA A 153 1.49 -23.05 -10.02
C ALA A 153 0.63 -22.42 -11.13
N GLU A 154 -0.69 -22.41 -10.93
CA GLU A 154 -1.68 -21.83 -11.85
C GLU A 154 -1.57 -20.31 -12.00
N THR A 155 -1.22 -19.59 -10.91
CA THR A 155 -1.20 -18.12 -10.90
C THR A 155 0.21 -17.54 -10.96
N ARG A 156 1.25 -18.36 -10.76
CA ARG A 156 2.65 -17.92 -10.77
C ARG A 156 3.08 -17.52 -12.18
N GLY A 157 3.74 -16.37 -12.28
CA GLY A 157 4.16 -15.77 -13.54
C GLY A 157 3.03 -15.04 -14.30
N ARG A 158 1.77 -15.14 -13.86
CA ARG A 158 0.62 -14.44 -14.45
C ARG A 158 0.31 -13.12 -13.72
N GLY A 159 -0.71 -12.39 -14.17
CA GLY A 159 -1.22 -11.17 -13.50
C GLY A 159 -1.74 -11.43 -12.09
N PHE A 160 -2.06 -10.37 -11.36
CA PHE A 160 -2.70 -10.49 -10.04
C PHE A 160 -4.19 -10.77 -10.20
N THR A 161 -4.83 -11.42 -9.24
CA THR A 161 -6.27 -11.68 -9.31
C THR A 161 -7.10 -10.44 -8.92
N GLU A 162 -8.36 -10.39 -9.33
CA GLU A 162 -9.29 -9.34 -8.87
C GLU A 162 -9.46 -9.34 -7.34
N ASP A 163 -9.50 -10.52 -6.73
CA ASP A 163 -9.57 -10.61 -5.27
C ASP A 163 -8.30 -10.05 -4.59
N GLN A 164 -7.12 -10.15 -5.23
CA GLN A 164 -5.90 -9.51 -4.74
C GLN A 164 -5.95 -7.98 -4.89
N ARG A 165 -6.46 -7.48 -6.03
CA ARG A 165 -6.72 -6.04 -6.23
C ARG A 165 -7.63 -5.49 -5.14
N ASP A 166 -8.76 -6.14 -4.95
CA ASP A 166 -9.79 -5.70 -4.03
C ASP A 166 -9.27 -5.79 -2.59
N SER A 167 -8.62 -6.89 -2.20
CA SER A 167 -8.00 -7.00 -0.87
C SER A 167 -6.95 -5.92 -0.64
N TRP A 168 -6.11 -5.60 -1.64
CA TRP A 168 -5.14 -4.52 -1.55
C TRP A 168 -5.80 -3.17 -1.23
N LEU A 169 -6.88 -2.81 -1.94
CA LEU A 169 -7.65 -1.58 -1.74
C LEU A 169 -8.34 -1.54 -0.37
N GLY A 170 -8.95 -2.66 0.03
CA GLY A 170 -9.60 -2.77 1.33
C GLY A 170 -8.62 -2.62 2.48
N HIS A 171 -7.43 -3.20 2.37
CA HIS A 171 -6.38 -3.02 3.37
C HIS A 171 -5.85 -1.59 3.44
N VAL A 172 -5.81 -0.84 2.32
CA VAL A 172 -5.46 0.59 2.37
C VAL A 172 -6.48 1.34 3.21
N TRP A 173 -7.77 1.11 2.96
CA TRP A 173 -8.83 1.79 3.70
C TRP A 173 -8.80 1.47 5.19
N LEU A 174 -8.66 0.18 5.55
CA LEU A 174 -8.57 -0.25 6.95
C LEU A 174 -7.31 0.30 7.63
N ALA A 175 -6.19 0.42 6.91
CA ALA A 175 -4.98 1.02 7.43
C ALA A 175 -5.10 2.53 7.61
N ALA A 176 -5.82 3.22 6.73
CA ALA A 176 -6.13 4.64 6.87
C ALA A 176 -7.00 4.91 8.11
N GLU A 177 -8.01 4.07 8.33
CA GLU A 177 -8.85 4.13 9.52
C GLU A 177 -8.04 3.86 10.80
N GLU A 178 -7.19 2.83 10.80
CA GLU A 178 -6.32 2.53 11.95
C GLU A 178 -5.30 3.66 12.23
N ALA A 179 -4.85 4.37 11.20
CA ALA A 179 -4.01 5.56 11.35
C ALA A 179 -4.77 6.78 11.89
N GLY A 180 -6.05 6.66 12.26
CA GLY A 180 -6.84 7.70 12.89
C GLY A 180 -7.45 8.73 11.92
N ASN A 181 -7.48 8.41 10.62
CA ASN A 181 -8.07 9.32 9.63
C ASN A 181 -9.60 9.22 9.65
N ASP A 182 -10.27 10.34 9.35
CA ASP A 182 -11.72 10.32 9.20
C ASP A 182 -12.17 9.50 7.98
N GLN A 183 -13.39 8.97 8.03
CA GLN A 183 -13.91 8.08 7.00
C GLN A 183 -13.92 8.70 5.60
N LYS A 184 -14.13 10.02 5.46
CA LYS A 184 -14.14 10.68 4.16
C LYS A 184 -12.75 10.68 3.54
N LEU A 185 -11.70 10.91 4.34
CA LEU A 185 -10.32 10.81 3.88
C LEU A 185 -9.92 9.38 3.55
N CYS A 186 -10.32 8.40 4.36
CA CYS A 186 -10.12 6.98 4.07
C CYS A 186 -10.74 6.59 2.72
N ASP A 187 -12.00 6.96 2.49
CA ASP A 187 -12.71 6.70 1.24
C ASP A 187 -12.05 7.43 0.07
N LYS A 188 -11.73 8.72 0.20
CA LYS A 188 -11.09 9.50 -0.86
C LYS A 188 -9.75 8.91 -1.28
N LEU A 189 -8.89 8.56 -0.33
CA LEU A 189 -7.61 7.93 -0.61
C LEU A 189 -7.79 6.62 -1.38
N ALA A 190 -8.62 5.71 -0.86
CA ALA A 190 -8.78 4.39 -1.44
C ALA A 190 -9.47 4.44 -2.81
N ILE A 191 -10.45 5.32 -3.00
CA ILE A 191 -11.13 5.56 -4.28
C ILE A 191 -10.18 6.18 -5.31
N HIS A 192 -9.32 7.13 -4.89
CA HIS A 192 -8.28 7.65 -5.77
C HIS A 192 -7.36 6.54 -6.26
N LEU A 193 -6.85 5.70 -5.35
CA LEU A 193 -5.97 4.61 -5.71
C LEU A 193 -6.66 3.60 -6.63
N ALA A 194 -7.94 3.28 -6.38
CA ALA A 194 -8.74 2.44 -7.28
C ALA A 194 -8.84 3.01 -8.69
N SER A 195 -8.94 4.33 -8.86
CA SER A 195 -9.03 4.97 -10.17
C SER A 195 -7.74 4.88 -11.01
N VAL A 196 -6.61 4.55 -10.37
CA VAL A 196 -5.30 4.43 -11.04
C VAL A 196 -4.68 3.03 -10.88
N ILE A 197 -5.41 2.08 -10.29
CA ILE A 197 -4.85 0.78 -9.91
C ILE A 197 -4.47 -0.07 -11.13
N ASP A 198 -5.19 0.08 -12.24
CA ASP A 198 -4.91 -0.65 -13.48
C ASP A 198 -3.65 -0.13 -14.20
N VAL A 199 -3.21 1.11 -13.90
CA VAL A 199 -1.89 1.63 -14.30
C VAL A 199 -0.80 1.05 -13.38
N TYR A 200 -1.15 0.80 -12.12
CA TYR A 200 -0.23 0.29 -11.12
C TYR A 200 0.14 -1.18 -11.40
N ALA A 201 -0.82 -2.05 -11.71
CA ALA A 201 -0.54 -3.46 -11.94
C ALA A 201 -1.53 -4.12 -12.93
N PRO A 202 -1.11 -5.16 -13.68
CA PRO A 202 -2.02 -5.92 -14.52
C PRO A 202 -2.81 -6.94 -13.69
N PHE A 203 -4.13 -6.88 -13.78
CA PHE A 203 -5.06 -7.81 -13.14
C PHE A 203 -5.67 -8.77 -14.17
N LEU A 204 -5.75 -10.05 -13.82
CA LEU A 204 -6.47 -11.05 -14.60
C LEU A 204 -7.97 -10.84 -14.38
N ALA A 205 -8.73 -10.69 -15.48
CA ALA A 205 -10.18 -10.71 -15.40
C ALA A 205 -10.65 -12.08 -14.88
N SER A 206 -11.76 -12.09 -14.13
CA SER A 206 -12.37 -13.30 -13.56
C SER A 206 -12.76 -14.38 -14.59
N THR A 207 -12.70 -14.07 -15.90
CA THR A 207 -12.95 -15.00 -17.00
C THR A 207 -11.69 -15.76 -17.47
N GLU A 208 -10.50 -15.48 -16.93
CA GLU A 208 -9.24 -16.15 -17.31
C GLU A 208 -8.60 -16.94 -16.15
N ALA A 209 -9.33 -17.13 -15.05
CA ALA A 209 -8.95 -18.05 -13.97
C ALA A 209 -9.40 -19.46 -14.32
#